data_AF-A0A226EBY4-F1
#
_entry.id   AF-A0A226EBY4-F1
#
_cell.length_a   1.000
_cell.length_b   1.000
_cell.length_c   1.000
_cell.angle_alpha   90.00
_cell.angle_beta   90.00
_cell.angle_gamma   90.00
#
_symmetry.space_group_name_H-M   'P 1'
#
loop_
_entity.id
_entity.type
_entity.pdbx_description
1 polymer ?
#
loop_
_entity_poly.entity_id
_entity_poly.type
_entity_poly.pdbx_seq_one_letter_code
_entity_poly.pdbx_strand_id
1 'polypeptide(L)'
;MEKLTIYLFLVVFATTAKGQERHYNDMGPVDEDTPPRRELLTLQLGVKFTVTPTRHYHNGYMTLSRRSEYELSFTTSDTFPNFIANERTNNLTISVDFTFEDGTVEKNDFGFTVIDKNNHEPVFTGPSVVRFLYQPKPGQSYIDVETWITVADEDLGSFGLQDVVVVDDEEGLNIQLVKYALYGPVSPAAYGIVFRIPTNIPIERMYNRIIYLAAVDGESGTVFPAQLKPYPQIL
;
A
#
# COMPACT_ATOMS: atom_id res chain seq x y z
N MET A 1 25.33 8.98 4.64
CA MET A 1 24.51 9.16 3.42
C MET A 1 25.41 9.72 2.34
N GLU A 2 25.80 8.89 1.39
CA GLU A 2 26.49 9.33 0.18
C GLU A 2 25.48 10.05 -0.71
N LYS A 3 25.81 11.26 -1.16
CA LYS A 3 24.96 12.03 -2.09
C LYS A 3 25.07 11.37 -3.47
N LEU A 4 23.98 10.81 -3.98
CA LEU A 4 23.89 10.35 -5.35
C LEU A 4 23.82 11.59 -6.27
N THR A 5 24.97 12.14 -6.64
CA THR A 5 25.05 13.18 -7.66
C THR A 5 24.94 12.52 -9.03
N ILE A 6 23.72 12.43 -9.57
CA ILE A 6 23.50 12.01 -10.94
C ILE A 6 23.92 13.17 -11.85
N TYR A 7 25.08 13.04 -12.50
CA TYR A 7 25.42 13.88 -13.64
C TYR A 7 24.57 13.43 -14.83
N LEU A 8 23.32 13.87 -14.85
CA LEU A 8 22.52 13.75 -16.06
C LEU A 8 23.08 14.79 -17.02
N PHE A 9 23.96 14.36 -17.93
CA PHE A 9 24.22 15.10 -19.15
C PHE A 9 22.90 15.13 -19.93
N LEU A 10 22.03 16.07 -19.57
CA LEU A 10 20.93 16.52 -20.40
C LEU A 10 21.61 17.24 -21.56
N VAL A 11 22.10 16.44 -22.50
CA VAL A 11 22.39 16.92 -23.83
C VAL A 11 21.03 17.20 -24.42
N VAL A 12 20.54 18.43 -24.19
CA VAL A 12 19.40 19.03 -24.88
C VAL A 12 19.84 19.23 -26.34
N PHE A 13 20.05 18.12 -27.06
CA PHE A 13 20.02 18.16 -28.52
C PHE A 13 18.56 18.13 -28.90
N ALA A 14 18.07 19.30 -29.28
CA ALA A 14 17.11 19.51 -30.35
C ALA A 14 16.36 18.24 -30.82
N THR A 15 15.30 17.87 -30.11
CA THR A 15 14.16 17.22 -30.74
C THR A 15 12.91 18.01 -30.39
N THR A 16 12.71 19.08 -31.16
CA THR A 16 11.39 19.62 -31.43
C THR A 16 10.48 18.52 -31.96
N ALA A 17 9.56 18.01 -31.15
CA ALA A 17 8.25 17.49 -31.58
C ALA A 17 7.38 17.06 -30.38
N LYS A 18 6.58 17.98 -29.81
CA LYS A 18 5.31 17.68 -29.09
C LYS A 18 5.30 16.46 -28.14
N GLY A 19 6.38 16.21 -27.40
CA GLY A 19 6.46 15.13 -26.43
C GLY A 19 6.65 15.73 -25.05
N GLN A 20 5.76 15.41 -24.10
CA GLN A 20 6.10 15.56 -22.70
C GLN A 20 7.23 14.57 -22.40
N GLU A 21 8.42 15.06 -22.07
CA GLU A 21 9.44 14.19 -21.47
C GLU A 21 9.02 13.88 -20.03
N ARG A 22 9.06 12.59 -19.69
CA ARG A 22 8.81 12.10 -18.33
C ARG A 22 10.10 11.57 -17.76
N HIS A 23 10.57 12.19 -16.69
CA HIS A 23 11.72 11.70 -15.94
C HIS A 23 11.22 10.95 -14.72
N TYR A 24 11.68 9.72 -14.53
CA TYR A 24 11.38 8.93 -13.34
C TYR A 24 12.63 8.80 -12.49
N ASN A 25 12.54 9.19 -11.22
CA ASN A 25 13.60 8.90 -10.24
C ASN A 25 13.04 8.04 -9.10
N ASP A 26 13.86 7.13 -8.59
CA ASP A 26 13.48 6.29 -7.46
C ASP A 26 13.89 6.96 -6.16
N MET A 27 12.92 7.18 -5.26
CA MET A 27 13.19 7.73 -3.93
C MET A 27 13.74 6.67 -2.97
N GLY A 28 13.66 5.39 -3.33
CA GLY A 28 13.85 4.28 -2.42
C GLY A 28 12.75 4.22 -1.34
N PRO A 29 12.92 3.35 -0.34
CA PRO A 29 11.97 3.20 0.75
C PRO A 29 11.76 4.50 1.53
N VAL A 30 10.49 4.85 1.78
CA VAL A 30 10.03 5.97 2.60
C VAL A 30 8.82 5.56 3.43
N ASP A 31 8.61 6.24 4.55
CA ASP A 31 7.51 6.08 5.52
C ASP A 31 7.03 7.47 6.00
N GLU A 32 6.01 7.53 6.85
CA GLU A 32 5.45 8.76 7.44
C GLU A 32 6.47 9.52 8.30
N ASP A 33 7.50 8.82 8.80
CA ASP A 33 8.60 9.40 9.56
C ASP A 33 9.71 9.98 8.67
N THR A 34 9.60 9.84 7.35
CA THR A 34 10.58 10.38 6.41
C THR A 34 10.68 11.89 6.55
N PRO A 35 11.87 12.44 6.88
CA PRO A 35 12.00 13.85 7.20
C PRO A 35 11.68 14.72 5.98
N PRO A 36 11.10 15.91 6.21
CA PRO A 36 10.91 16.86 5.13
C PRO A 36 12.25 17.35 4.60
N ARG A 37 12.23 17.89 3.38
CA ARG A 37 13.40 18.46 2.69
C ARG A 37 14.48 17.46 2.31
N ARG A 38 14.12 16.19 2.17
CA ARG A 38 14.98 15.18 1.52
C ARG A 38 15.16 15.58 0.05
N GLU A 39 16.40 15.71 -0.40
CA GLU A 39 16.72 15.97 -1.81
C GLU A 39 16.36 14.75 -2.65
N LEU A 40 15.55 14.98 -3.69
CA LEU A 40 15.05 13.94 -4.60
C LEU A 40 15.83 13.92 -5.90
N LEU A 41 16.05 15.10 -6.48
CA LEU A 41 16.69 15.27 -7.76
C LEU A 41 17.31 16.66 -7.84
N THR A 42 18.50 16.73 -8.40
CA THR A 42 19.12 17.99 -8.80
C THR A 42 19.37 17.93 -10.31
N LEU A 43 18.88 18.94 -11.03
CA LEU A 43 19.04 19.09 -12.47
C LEU A 43 19.99 20.26 -12.75
N GLN A 44 21.00 19.99 -13.56
CA GLN A 44 21.86 21.02 -14.13
C GLN A 44 21.47 21.21 -15.60
N LEU A 45 21.05 22.42 -15.96
CA LEU A 45 20.72 22.81 -17.32
C LEU A 45 21.87 23.64 -17.90
N GLY A 46 22.21 23.40 -19.18
CA GLY A 46 23.25 24.15 -19.89
C GLY A 46 22.81 25.56 -20.34
N VAL A 47 21.60 25.97 -20.00
CA VAL A 47 20.96 27.22 -20.42
C VAL A 47 20.30 27.88 -19.21
N LYS A 48 20.16 29.21 -19.24
CA LYS A 48 19.50 29.94 -18.16
C LYS A 48 17.98 29.75 -18.23
N PHE A 49 17.36 29.65 -17.06
CA PHE A 49 15.92 29.47 -16.98
C PHE A 49 15.30 30.11 -15.74
N THR A 50 13.98 30.26 -15.81
CA THR A 50 13.10 30.46 -14.67
C THR A 50 12.09 29.33 -14.62
N VAL A 51 11.62 28.99 -13.43
CA VAL A 51 10.65 27.91 -13.22
C VAL A 51 9.38 28.45 -12.61
N THR A 52 8.25 27.99 -13.14
CA THR A 52 6.94 28.17 -12.52
C THR A 52 6.33 26.79 -12.29
N PRO A 53 6.08 26.37 -11.04
CA PRO A 53 5.32 25.16 -10.78
C PRO A 53 3.92 25.28 -11.37
N THR A 54 3.52 24.38 -12.27
CA THR A 54 2.14 24.34 -12.77
C THR A 54 1.29 23.47 -11.89
N ARG A 55 0.05 23.88 -11.59
CA ARG A 55 -0.84 23.14 -10.67
C ARG A 55 -0.96 21.68 -11.10
N HIS A 56 -0.39 20.79 -10.30
CA HIS A 56 -0.51 19.34 -10.40
C HIS A 56 -0.98 18.77 -9.05
N TYR A 57 -1.58 17.58 -9.07
CA TYR A 57 -2.19 16.92 -7.90
C TYR A 57 -1.23 16.78 -6.71
N HIS A 58 0.08 16.68 -6.95
CA HIS A 58 1.08 16.42 -5.90
C HIS A 58 2.01 17.60 -5.58
N ASN A 59 1.76 18.80 -6.11
CA ASN A 59 2.64 19.95 -5.89
C ASN A 59 2.80 20.34 -4.42
N GLY A 60 1.82 20.00 -3.57
CA GLY A 60 1.91 20.27 -2.14
C GLY A 60 3.02 19.48 -1.46
N TYR A 61 3.38 18.31 -1.98
CA TYR A 61 4.27 17.33 -1.34
C TYR A 61 5.75 17.49 -1.70
N MET A 62 6.07 18.43 -2.60
CA MET A 62 7.43 18.74 -3.01
C MET A 62 7.68 20.25 -2.99
N THR A 63 8.92 20.60 -2.69
CA THR A 63 9.42 21.96 -2.85
C THR A 63 10.40 22.01 -4.00
N LEU A 64 10.20 22.98 -4.87
CA LEU A 64 11.12 23.31 -5.96
C LEU A 64 12.00 24.48 -5.54
N SER A 65 13.32 24.31 -5.62
CA SER A 65 14.28 25.37 -5.31
C SER A 65 15.27 25.55 -6.45
N ARG A 66 15.38 26.79 -6.95
CA ARG A 66 16.42 27.16 -7.90
C ARG A 66 17.69 27.49 -7.14
N ARG A 67 18.76 26.72 -7.35
CA ARG A 67 20.06 26.89 -6.67
C ARG A 67 20.98 27.85 -7.41
N SER A 68 20.87 27.91 -8.74
CA SER A 68 21.54 28.88 -9.59
C SER A 68 20.71 29.15 -10.86
N GLU A 69 21.16 30.03 -11.74
CA GLU A 69 20.51 30.24 -13.05
C GLU A 69 20.57 29.01 -13.97
N TYR A 70 21.33 27.98 -13.59
CA TYR A 70 21.52 26.72 -14.31
C TYR A 70 21.14 25.47 -13.50
N GLU A 71 20.73 25.61 -12.23
CA GLU A 71 20.54 24.47 -11.33
C GLU A 71 19.19 24.52 -10.62
N LEU A 72 18.46 23.41 -10.69
CA LEU A 72 17.15 23.21 -10.07
C LEU A 72 17.20 21.99 -9.14
N SER A 73 16.63 22.11 -7.95
CA SER A 73 16.58 21.03 -6.96
C SER A 73 15.15 20.77 -6.49
N PHE A 74 14.77 19.51 -6.51
CA PHE A 74 13.51 18.97 -5.99
C PHE A 74 13.77 18.39 -4.62
N THR A 75 12.95 18.77 -3.65
CA THR A 75 13.01 18.29 -2.26
C THR A 75 11.61 17.92 -1.78
N THR A 76 11.48 16.99 -0.84
CA THR A 76 10.19 16.75 -0.17
C THR A 76 9.75 18.00 0.60
N SER A 77 8.45 18.29 0.63
CA SER A 77 7.91 19.38 1.44
C SER A 77 7.65 18.92 2.88
N ASP A 78 7.24 19.88 3.74
CA ASP A 78 6.80 19.59 5.10
C ASP A 78 5.49 18.77 5.16
N THR A 79 4.74 18.68 4.05
CA THR A 79 3.52 17.86 3.97
C THR A 79 3.73 16.53 3.27
N PHE A 80 4.96 16.20 2.85
CA PHE A 80 5.26 14.93 2.21
C PHE A 80 4.83 13.69 3.03
N PRO A 81 4.96 13.66 4.38
CA PRO A 81 4.39 12.56 5.18
C PRO A 81 2.89 12.31 4.93
N ASN A 82 2.11 13.36 4.64
CA ASN A 82 0.69 13.21 4.34
C ASN A 82 0.44 12.54 2.99
N PHE A 83 1.37 12.62 2.05
CA PHE A 83 1.30 11.90 0.78
C PHE A 83 1.37 10.39 1.02
N ILE A 84 2.33 9.95 1.85
CA ILE A 84 2.50 8.56 2.24
C ILE A 84 1.23 8.06 2.93
N ALA A 85 0.80 8.77 3.98
CA ALA A 85 -0.34 8.35 4.79
C ALA A 85 -1.69 8.32 4.03
N ASN A 86 -1.96 9.31 3.17
CA ASN A 86 -3.31 9.55 2.63
C ASN A 86 -3.49 9.25 1.15
N GLU A 87 -2.52 9.62 0.30
CA GLU A 87 -2.69 9.45 -1.15
C GLU A 87 -2.42 8.01 -1.57
N ARG A 88 -1.55 7.31 -0.82
CA ARG A 88 -1.36 5.87 -0.93
C ARG A 88 -1.06 5.40 -2.37
N THR A 89 -0.20 6.14 -3.08
CA THR A 89 0.25 5.80 -4.44
C THR A 89 1.77 5.70 -4.54
N ASN A 90 2.26 4.80 -5.40
CA ASN A 90 3.70 4.60 -5.62
C ASN A 90 4.33 5.66 -6.54
N ASN A 91 3.60 6.72 -6.92
CA ASN A 91 4.06 7.66 -7.92
C ASN A 91 3.69 9.11 -7.59
N LEU A 92 4.70 9.84 -7.13
CA LEU A 92 4.64 11.26 -6.87
C LEU A 92 5.00 12.02 -8.15
N THR A 93 4.16 12.96 -8.59
CA THR A 93 4.31 13.61 -9.92
C THR A 93 4.12 15.12 -9.86
N ILE A 94 5.03 15.87 -10.50
CA ILE A 94 4.99 17.34 -10.59
C ILE A 94 5.21 17.80 -12.01
N SER A 95 4.44 18.79 -12.42
CA SER A 95 4.65 19.51 -13.67
C SER A 95 5.35 20.84 -13.40
N VAL A 96 6.37 21.15 -14.21
CA VAL A 96 7.13 22.41 -14.13
C VAL A 96 7.18 23.03 -15.52
N ASP A 97 6.88 24.33 -15.58
CA ASP A 97 7.09 25.13 -16.77
C ASP A 97 8.45 25.82 -16.65
N PHE A 98 9.34 25.54 -17.60
CA PHE A 98 10.62 26.20 -17.78
C PHE A 98 10.47 27.33 -18.78
N THR A 99 10.78 28.56 -18.37
CA THR A 99 10.87 29.71 -19.28
C THR A 99 12.34 30.05 -19.51
N PHE A 100 12.78 29.93 -20.76
CA PHE A 100 14.14 30.22 -21.21
C PHE A 100 14.34 31.70 -21.56
N GLU A 101 15.59 32.13 -21.78
CA GLU A 101 15.93 33.53 -22.06
C GLU A 101 15.29 34.09 -23.33
N ASP A 102 15.05 33.25 -24.33
CA ASP A 102 14.37 33.62 -25.58
C ASP A 102 12.85 33.74 -25.43
N GLY A 103 12.32 33.49 -24.22
CA GLY A 103 10.90 33.51 -23.90
C GLY A 103 10.18 32.21 -24.21
N THR A 104 10.87 31.18 -24.72
CA THR A 104 10.30 29.85 -24.95
C THR A 104 9.90 29.23 -23.61
N VAL A 105 8.71 28.62 -23.58
CA VAL A 105 8.18 27.91 -22.41
C VAL A 105 8.06 26.42 -22.72
N GLU A 106 8.71 25.58 -21.93
CA GLU A 106 8.61 24.12 -22.01
C GLU A 106 8.03 23.53 -20.74
N LYS A 107 6.99 22.71 -20.90
CA LYS A 107 6.36 21.99 -19.79
C LYS A 107 6.97 20.60 -19.68
N ASN A 108 7.46 20.28 -18.49
CA ASN A 108 8.08 19.00 -18.17
C ASN A 108 7.38 18.34 -16.97
N ASP A 109 7.14 17.04 -17.07
CA ASP A 109 6.54 16.25 -16.00
C ASP A 109 7.62 15.37 -15.36
N PHE A 110 7.79 15.51 -14.05
CA PHE A 110 8.69 14.70 -13.25
C PHE A 110 7.87 13.71 -12.42
N GLY A 111 8.20 12.44 -12.54
CA GLY A 111 7.68 11.36 -11.70
C GLY A 111 8.74 10.88 -10.73
N PHE A 112 8.33 10.54 -9.52
CA PHE A 112 9.16 9.97 -8.49
C PHE A 112 8.47 8.70 -8.01
N THR A 113 9.14 7.56 -8.19
CA THR A 113 8.67 6.31 -7.63
C THR A 113 8.89 6.36 -6.12
N VAL A 114 7.80 6.20 -5.39
CA VAL A 114 7.77 6.13 -3.94
C VAL A 114 7.59 4.66 -3.59
N ILE A 115 8.63 4.07 -3.00
CA ILE A 115 8.56 2.72 -2.48
C ILE A 115 8.18 2.87 -1.02
N ASP A 116 7.00 2.34 -0.68
CA ASP A 116 6.54 2.30 0.69
C ASP A 116 7.44 1.40 1.53
N LYS A 117 7.54 1.68 2.82
CA LYS A 117 8.23 0.78 3.76
C LYS A 117 7.17 -0.11 4.41
N ASN A 118 7.55 -1.33 4.76
CA ASN A 118 6.70 -2.17 5.58
C ASN A 118 6.82 -1.75 7.05
N ASN A 119 5.98 -0.82 7.49
CA ASN A 119 5.99 -0.32 8.87
C ASN A 119 4.63 -0.44 9.58
N HIS A 120 3.64 -1.03 8.93
CA HIS A 120 2.33 -1.28 9.52
C HIS A 120 1.96 -2.75 9.41
N GLU A 121 1.96 -3.45 10.54
CA GLU A 121 1.48 -4.82 10.57
C GLU A 121 -0.04 -4.88 10.26
N PRO A 122 -0.52 -5.91 9.53
CA PRO A 122 -1.93 -6.11 9.29
C PRO A 122 -2.72 -6.19 10.60
N VAL A 123 -3.84 -5.48 10.69
CA VAL A 123 -4.69 -5.42 11.87
C VAL A 123 -6.09 -5.94 11.56
N PHE A 124 -6.56 -6.93 12.34
CA PHE A 124 -7.95 -7.35 12.30
C PHE A 124 -8.84 -6.29 12.96
N THR A 125 -9.77 -5.72 12.20
CA THR A 125 -10.74 -4.76 12.72
C THR A 125 -12.02 -5.51 13.09
N GLY A 126 -12.11 -5.98 14.33
CA GLY A 126 -13.24 -6.77 14.83
C GLY A 126 -13.12 -7.12 16.31
N PRO A 127 -14.14 -7.76 16.92
CA PRO A 127 -14.02 -8.24 18.30
C PRO A 127 -12.88 -9.24 18.41
N SER A 128 -12.14 -9.23 19.52
CA SER A 128 -10.97 -10.10 19.75
C SER A 128 -11.24 -11.61 19.61
N VAL A 129 -12.50 -12.01 19.65
CA VAL A 129 -12.96 -13.35 19.28
C VAL A 129 -14.27 -13.20 18.51
N VAL A 130 -14.30 -13.61 17.24
CA VAL A 130 -15.56 -13.72 16.49
C VAL A 130 -16.23 -15.06 16.79
N ARG A 131 -17.55 -15.01 17.01
CA ARG A 131 -18.39 -16.17 17.29
C ARG A 131 -19.26 -16.46 16.07
N PHE A 132 -19.10 -17.64 15.49
CA PHE A 132 -19.87 -18.05 14.31
C PHE A 132 -20.93 -19.05 14.71
N LEU A 133 -22.14 -18.88 14.19
CA LEU A 133 -23.25 -19.79 14.42
C LEU A 133 -23.33 -20.77 13.24
N TYR A 134 -23.54 -22.07 13.49
CA TYR A 134 -23.70 -23.05 12.41
C TYR A 134 -24.85 -24.03 12.63
N GLN A 135 -25.43 -24.51 11.53
CA GLN A 135 -26.38 -25.62 11.50
C GLN A 135 -25.91 -26.68 10.50
N PRO A 136 -25.66 -27.94 10.92
CA PRO A 136 -25.18 -28.98 10.02
C PRO A 136 -26.26 -29.35 8.99
N LYS A 137 -25.86 -29.48 7.71
CA LYS A 137 -26.75 -29.91 6.63
C LYS A 137 -26.73 -31.45 6.51
N PRO A 138 -27.90 -32.11 6.40
CA PRO A 138 -27.96 -33.55 6.20
C PRO A 138 -27.25 -33.98 4.92
N GLY A 139 -26.47 -35.07 4.99
CA GLY A 139 -25.88 -35.71 3.81
C GLY A 139 -24.58 -35.11 3.27
N GLN A 140 -24.00 -34.11 3.94
CA GLN A 140 -22.69 -33.56 3.57
C GLN A 140 -21.56 -34.19 4.40
N SER A 141 -20.38 -34.37 3.80
CA SER A 141 -19.16 -34.81 4.51
C SER A 141 -18.44 -33.67 5.26
N TYR A 142 -18.98 -32.46 5.15
CA TYR A 142 -18.44 -31.26 5.76
C TYR A 142 -19.55 -30.32 6.23
N ILE A 143 -19.20 -29.47 7.18
CA ILE A 143 -19.98 -28.35 7.70
C ILE A 143 -19.29 -27.09 7.17
N ASP A 144 -20.01 -26.27 6.42
CA ASP A 144 -19.55 -24.97 6.00
C ASP A 144 -20.04 -23.92 7.03
N VAL A 145 -19.11 -23.19 7.63
CA VAL A 145 -19.39 -22.07 8.53
C VAL A 145 -18.94 -20.79 7.84
N GLU A 146 -19.91 -20.02 7.36
CA GLU A 146 -19.66 -18.77 6.65
C GLU A 146 -19.69 -17.57 7.59
N THR A 147 -18.77 -16.65 7.36
CA THR A 147 -18.66 -15.40 8.12
C THR A 147 -17.79 -14.39 7.38
N TRP A 148 -17.55 -13.23 7.99
CA TRP A 148 -16.71 -12.18 7.44
C TRP A 148 -15.72 -11.69 8.47
N ILE A 149 -14.56 -11.27 7.98
CA ILE A 149 -13.53 -10.57 8.72
C ILE A 149 -13.15 -9.32 7.94
N THR A 150 -12.66 -8.32 8.67
CA THR A 150 -12.07 -7.13 8.06
C THR A 150 -10.66 -7.00 8.57
N VAL A 151 -9.74 -6.83 7.65
CA VAL A 151 -8.32 -6.65 7.93
C VAL A 151 -7.90 -5.34 7.27
N ALA A 152 -7.28 -4.48 8.07
CA ALA A 152 -6.71 -3.23 7.64
C ALA A 152 -5.20 -3.36 7.64
N ASP A 153 -4.58 -2.78 6.64
CA ASP A 153 -3.14 -2.59 6.54
C ASP A 153 -2.90 -1.19 5.99
N GLU A 154 -1.98 -0.45 6.58
CA GLU A 154 -1.70 0.92 6.17
C GLU A 154 -0.69 1.00 5.03
N ASP A 155 0.07 -0.08 4.81
CA ASP A 155 1.10 -0.19 3.78
C ASP A 155 0.52 -0.52 2.38
N LEU A 156 1.35 -0.35 1.36
CA LEU A 156 0.96 -0.40 -0.06
C LEU A 156 1.64 -1.50 -0.86
N GLY A 157 0.99 -1.85 -1.98
CA GLY A 157 1.57 -2.72 -3.00
C GLY A 157 1.91 -4.10 -2.44
N SER A 158 3.19 -4.46 -2.45
CA SER A 158 3.68 -5.73 -1.90
C SER A 158 3.77 -5.75 -0.37
N PHE A 159 3.73 -4.59 0.29
CA PHE A 159 3.77 -4.49 1.75
C PHE A 159 2.40 -4.33 2.39
N GLY A 160 1.36 -4.01 1.61
CA GLY A 160 -0.01 -4.11 2.11
C GLY A 160 -0.46 -5.56 2.25
N LEU A 161 -1.61 -5.74 2.91
CA LEU A 161 -2.24 -7.04 3.15
C LEU A 161 -2.26 -7.91 1.88
N GLN A 162 -1.52 -9.02 1.94
CA GLN A 162 -1.45 -9.96 0.83
C GLN A 162 -2.50 -11.05 0.98
N ASP A 163 -2.60 -11.62 2.19
CA ASP A 163 -3.51 -12.74 2.40
C ASP A 163 -3.97 -12.90 3.86
N VAL A 164 -5.05 -13.68 4.02
CA VAL A 164 -5.45 -14.25 5.31
C VAL A 164 -5.42 -15.76 5.20
N VAL A 165 -4.74 -16.43 6.14
CA VAL A 165 -4.59 -17.88 6.17
C VAL A 165 -4.98 -18.45 7.52
N VAL A 166 -5.30 -19.72 7.57
CA VAL A 166 -5.46 -20.45 8.85
C VAL A 166 -4.08 -20.95 9.27
N VAL A 167 -3.65 -20.58 10.47
CA VAL A 167 -2.39 -21.01 11.09
C VAL A 167 -2.72 -21.80 12.35
N ASP A 168 -3.38 -22.94 12.17
CA ASP A 168 -3.84 -23.75 13.31
C ASP A 168 -2.63 -24.46 13.98
N ASP A 169 -2.40 -24.16 15.27
CA ASP A 169 -1.24 -24.62 16.06
C ASP A 169 -1.52 -25.87 16.91
N GLU A 170 -2.72 -26.46 16.94
CA GLU A 170 -2.96 -27.54 17.93
C GLU A 170 -3.45 -28.90 17.43
N GLU A 171 -3.95 -29.09 16.20
CA GLU A 171 -4.45 -30.42 15.78
C GLU A 171 -4.96 -30.39 14.33
N GLY A 172 -4.43 -31.24 13.45
CA GLY A 172 -4.66 -31.29 12.01
C GLY A 172 -6.08 -31.65 11.55
N LEU A 173 -7.07 -30.80 11.87
CA LEU A 173 -8.48 -30.92 11.47
C LEU A 173 -8.71 -30.64 9.98
N ASN A 174 -7.68 -30.17 9.27
CA ASN A 174 -7.75 -29.80 7.85
C ASN A 174 -8.90 -28.83 7.55
N ILE A 175 -9.11 -27.85 8.43
CA ILE A 175 -10.10 -26.79 8.21
C ILE A 175 -9.67 -26.02 6.96
N GLN A 176 -10.47 -26.08 5.90
CA GLN A 176 -10.19 -25.33 4.70
C GLN A 176 -10.78 -23.93 4.85
N LEU A 177 -9.98 -22.93 4.49
CA LEU A 177 -10.42 -21.55 4.40
C LEU A 177 -10.73 -21.25 2.94
N VAL A 178 -12.01 -21.00 2.64
CA VAL A 178 -12.41 -20.42 1.35
C VAL A 178 -12.61 -18.93 1.55
N LYS A 179 -11.95 -18.12 0.73
CA LYS A 179 -11.99 -16.65 0.79
C LYS A 179 -12.67 -16.09 -0.44
N TYR A 180 -13.45 -15.04 -0.25
CA TYR A 180 -13.90 -14.20 -1.35
C TYR A 180 -13.90 -12.73 -0.91
N ALA A 181 -13.44 -11.84 -1.79
CA ALA A 181 -13.40 -10.42 -1.52
C ALA A 181 -14.83 -9.84 -1.52
N LEU A 182 -15.20 -9.13 -0.45
CA LEU A 182 -16.51 -8.46 -0.33
C LEU A 182 -16.47 -7.06 -0.95
N TYR A 183 -15.36 -6.36 -0.78
CA TYR A 183 -15.05 -5.08 -1.41
C TYR A 183 -13.68 -5.20 -2.10
N GLY A 184 -13.35 -4.28 -3.02
CA GLY A 184 -12.14 -4.36 -3.86
C GLY A 184 -10.84 -4.60 -3.08
N PRO A 185 -9.73 -4.90 -3.77
CA PRO A 185 -8.48 -5.37 -3.16
C PRO A 185 -7.71 -4.30 -2.36
N VAL A 186 -8.35 -3.19 -1.99
CA VAL A 186 -7.71 -2.03 -1.36
C VAL A 186 -8.09 -2.01 0.11
N SER A 187 -7.09 -1.86 0.98
CA SER A 187 -7.27 -1.75 2.41
C SER A 187 -8.24 -0.61 2.80
N PRO A 188 -9.17 -0.81 3.76
CA PRO A 188 -9.40 -2.05 4.48
C PRO A 188 -10.09 -3.10 3.61
N ALA A 189 -9.51 -4.30 3.58
CA ALA A 189 -10.05 -5.42 2.82
C ALA A 189 -11.02 -6.22 3.69
N ALA A 190 -12.24 -6.38 3.20
CA ALA A 190 -13.23 -7.25 3.82
C ALA A 190 -13.27 -8.60 3.08
N TYR A 191 -13.06 -9.68 3.82
CA TYR A 191 -13.11 -11.04 3.30
C TYR A 191 -14.34 -11.74 3.85
N GLY A 192 -15.12 -12.34 2.95
CA GLY A 192 -15.97 -13.46 3.31
C GLY A 192 -15.08 -14.68 3.48
N ILE A 193 -15.21 -15.36 4.62
CA ILE A 193 -14.50 -16.59 4.91
C ILE A 193 -15.49 -17.73 5.17
N VAL A 194 -15.22 -18.88 4.58
CA VAL A 194 -15.94 -20.12 4.86
C VAL A 194 -14.98 -21.11 5.46
N PHE A 195 -15.24 -21.50 6.70
CA PHE A 195 -14.55 -22.62 7.33
C PHE A 195 -15.26 -23.91 6.94
N ARG A 196 -14.56 -24.77 6.21
CA ARG A 196 -15.05 -26.11 5.89
C ARG A 196 -14.50 -27.12 6.87
N ILE A 197 -15.38 -27.70 7.69
CA ILE A 197 -15.05 -28.58 8.80
C ILE A 197 -15.57 -29.99 8.52
N PRO A 198 -14.73 -31.05 8.52
CA PRO A 198 -15.19 -32.42 8.35
C PRO A 198 -16.26 -32.86 9.38
N THR A 199 -17.31 -33.56 8.94
CA THR A 199 -18.42 -34.00 9.83
C THR A 199 -18.04 -35.13 10.79
N ASN A 200 -16.87 -35.75 10.63
CA ASN A 200 -16.34 -36.76 11.55
C ASN A 200 -15.70 -36.15 12.81
N ILE A 201 -15.60 -34.82 12.91
CA ILE A 201 -15.10 -34.13 14.09
C ILE A 201 -16.24 -34.01 15.12
N PRO A 202 -16.05 -34.49 16.36
CA PRO A 202 -17.04 -34.35 17.43
C PRO A 202 -17.42 -32.89 17.67
N ILE A 203 -18.71 -32.64 17.89
CA ILE A 203 -19.27 -31.29 18.07
C ILE A 203 -18.64 -30.56 19.26
N GLU A 204 -18.36 -31.27 20.35
CA GLU A 204 -17.71 -30.73 21.54
C GLU A 204 -16.27 -30.26 21.27
N ARG A 205 -15.58 -30.92 20.33
CA ARG A 205 -14.24 -30.52 19.88
C ARG A 205 -14.29 -29.31 18.95
N MET A 206 -15.39 -29.11 18.22
CA MET A 206 -15.58 -27.92 17.38
C MET A 206 -15.84 -26.65 18.22
N TYR A 207 -16.68 -26.71 19.25
CA TYR A 207 -17.12 -25.52 20.00
C TYR A 207 -16.13 -24.95 21.02
N ASN A 208 -15.23 -25.78 21.53
CA ASN A 208 -14.28 -25.36 22.56
C ASN A 208 -12.95 -24.86 21.99
N ARG A 209 -12.79 -24.88 20.66
CA ARG A 209 -11.52 -24.59 20.02
C ARG A 209 -11.40 -23.16 19.50
N ILE A 210 -10.19 -22.64 19.60
CA ILE A 210 -9.77 -21.40 18.98
C ILE A 210 -9.11 -21.77 17.64
N ILE A 211 -9.60 -21.18 16.55
CA ILE A 211 -9.00 -21.23 15.23
C ILE A 211 -8.17 -19.96 15.09
N TYR A 212 -6.88 -20.10 14.82
CA TYR A 212 -6.01 -18.95 14.61
C TYR A 212 -5.95 -18.61 13.12
N LEU A 213 -6.31 -17.37 12.80
CA LEU A 213 -6.12 -16.77 11.50
C LEU A 213 -4.85 -15.93 11.53
N ALA A 214 -4.03 -15.97 10.49
CA ALA A 214 -2.95 -15.01 10.28
C ALA A 214 -3.31 -14.12 9.11
N ALA A 215 -3.29 -12.81 9.30
CA ALA A 215 -3.18 -11.84 8.22
C ALA A 215 -1.69 -11.63 7.95
N VAL A 216 -1.29 -11.76 6.69
CA VAL A 216 0.12 -11.66 6.29
C VAL A 216 0.29 -10.55 5.27
N ASP A 217 1.34 -9.77 5.46
CA ASP A 217 1.94 -8.94 4.43
C ASP A 217 3.23 -9.61 3.92
N GLY A 218 3.96 -8.98 3.01
CA GLY A 218 5.16 -9.55 2.40
C GLY A 218 6.30 -9.91 3.36
N GLU A 219 6.29 -9.42 4.60
CA GLU A 219 7.38 -9.60 5.58
C GLU A 219 6.91 -9.88 7.03
N SER A 220 5.66 -9.54 7.38
CA SER A 220 5.10 -9.60 8.72
C SER A 220 3.71 -10.27 8.74
N GLY A 221 3.19 -10.52 9.95
CA GLY A 221 1.85 -11.04 10.08
C GLY A 221 1.30 -11.01 11.49
N THR A 222 0.00 -10.78 11.58
CA THR A 222 -0.75 -10.69 12.84
C THR A 222 -1.67 -11.89 12.98
N VAL A 223 -1.69 -12.47 14.18
CA VAL A 223 -2.53 -13.61 14.50
C VAL A 223 -3.81 -13.18 15.22
N PHE A 224 -4.94 -13.73 14.80
CA PHE A 224 -6.26 -13.44 15.30
C PHE A 224 -7.00 -14.72 15.71
N PRO A 225 -7.41 -14.86 16.99
CA PRO A 225 -8.15 -16.01 17.45
C PRO A 225 -9.66 -15.88 17.10
N ALA A 226 -10.21 -16.91 16.48
CA ALA A 226 -11.63 -17.05 16.19
C ALA A 226 -12.22 -18.27 16.91
N GLN A 227 -13.47 -18.22 17.37
CA GLN A 227 -14.09 -19.34 18.08
C GLN A 227 -15.45 -19.71 17.47
N LEU A 228 -15.62 -20.98 17.14
CA LEU A 228 -16.92 -21.51 16.69
C LEU A 228 -17.90 -21.58 17.88
N LYS A 229 -19.15 -21.20 17.66
CA LYS A 229 -20.22 -21.35 18.67
C LYS A 229 -21.43 -22.07 18.09
N PRO A 230 -22.20 -22.80 18.92
CA PRO A 230 -23.46 -23.38 18.48
C PRO A 230 -24.43 -22.27 18.06
N TYR A 231 -25.20 -22.51 17.00
CA TYR A 231 -26.39 -21.69 16.71
C TYR A 231 -27.33 -21.76 17.92
N PRO A 232 -27.87 -20.63 18.43
CA PRO A 232 -28.79 -20.65 19.56
C PRO A 232 -29.98 -21.53 19.17
N GLN A 233 -30.19 -22.62 19.90
CA GLN A 233 -31.46 -23.33 19.81
C GLN A 233 -32.49 -22.45 20.49
N ILE A 234 -33.39 -21.85 19.71
CA ILE A 234 -34.60 -21.26 20.27
C ILE A 234 -35.41 -22.44 20.80
N LEU A 235 -35.44 -22.58 22.13
CA LEU A 235 -36.26 -23.55 22.86
C LEU A 235 -37.74 -23.16 22.78
#